data_AF-L8JWR4-F1
#
_entry.id   AF-L8JWR4-F1
#
_cell.length_a   1.000
_cell.length_b   1.000
_cell.length_c   1.000
_cell.angle_alpha   90.00
_cell.angle_beta   90.00
_cell.angle_gamma   90.00
#
_symmetry.space_group_name_H-M   'P 1'
#
loop_
_entity.id
_entity.type
_entity.pdbx_description
1 polymer ?
#
loop_
_entity_poly.entity_id
_entity_poly.type
_entity_poly.pdbx_seq_one_letter_code
_entity_poly.pdbx_strand_id
1 'polypeptide(L)'
;MISMSTKITPSGSEEASRNHSESSFLIDKVKYILESPTQRTAYKRLKNEEDKIDFFLNHFIINDYTARQLKNLYLNDPQQKTQFVEAVDNLIRELEEENI
;
A
#
# COMPACT_ATOMS: atom_id res chain seq x y z
N MET A 1 2.16 -45.67 24.06
CA MET A 1 3.02 -44.48 24.16
C MET A 1 2.50 -43.47 23.14
N ILE A 2 2.19 -42.25 23.59
CA ILE A 2 1.35 -41.28 22.87
C ILE A 2 2.23 -40.50 21.89
N SER A 3 1.96 -40.62 20.59
CA SER A 3 2.53 -39.73 19.57
C SER A 3 1.86 -38.37 19.68
N MET A 4 2.57 -37.40 20.26
CA MET A 4 2.13 -36.00 20.27
C MET A 4 2.56 -35.33 18.96
N SER A 5 1.63 -35.25 18.01
CA SER A 5 1.74 -34.37 16.86
C SER A 5 1.59 -32.92 17.33
N THR A 6 2.70 -32.21 17.42
CA THR A 6 2.70 -30.76 17.68
C THR A 6 2.10 -30.05 16.47
N LYS A 7 0.80 -29.74 16.53
CA LYS A 7 0.17 -28.76 15.65
C LYS A 7 0.79 -27.41 15.97
N ILE A 8 1.66 -26.94 15.10
CA ILE A 8 2.15 -25.57 15.11
C ILE A 8 1.02 -24.72 14.52
N THR A 9 0.15 -24.18 15.37
CA THR A 9 -0.70 -23.05 15.02
C THR A 9 0.21 -21.82 14.90
N PRO A 10 0.28 -21.12 13.76
CA PRO A 10 0.94 -19.82 13.71
C PRO A 10 0.13 -18.87 14.60
N SER A 11 0.80 -18.34 15.61
CA SER A 11 0.26 -17.36 16.55
C SER A 11 0.02 -16.05 15.79
N GLY A 12 -1.19 -15.49 15.85
CA GLY A 12 -1.62 -14.26 15.15
C GLY A 12 -0.87 -12.97 15.52
N SER A 13 0.25 -13.09 16.21
CA SER A 13 1.12 -12.00 16.68
C SER A 13 2.21 -11.64 15.65
N GLU A 14 2.67 -12.62 14.87
CA GLU A 14 3.72 -12.41 13.86
C GLU A 14 3.19 -11.81 12.55
N GLU A 15 1.94 -12.11 12.19
CA GLU A 15 1.28 -11.58 10.98
C GLU A 15 1.03 -10.07 11.07
N ALA A 16 0.60 -9.57 12.23
CA ALA A 16 0.32 -8.15 12.44
C ALA A 16 1.58 -7.27 12.38
N SER A 17 2.71 -7.75 12.92
CA SER A 17 3.99 -7.01 12.91
C SER A 17 4.63 -6.96 11.53
N ARG A 18 4.41 -8.01 10.72
CA ARG A 18 4.84 -8.07 9.31
C ARG A 18 4.02 -7.10 8.47
N ASN A 19 2.70 -7.16 8.59
CA ASN A 19 1.78 -6.27 7.86
C ASN A 19 2.06 -4.78 8.11
N HIS A 20 2.44 -4.40 9.34
CA HIS A 20 2.74 -3.00 9.69
C HIS A 20 4.08 -2.50 9.10
N SER A 21 5.06 -3.38 8.93
CA SER A 21 6.32 -3.04 8.26
C SER A 21 6.16 -2.99 6.75
N GLU A 22 5.29 -3.84 6.21
CA GLU A 22 5.01 -3.96 4.78
C GLU A 22 4.14 -2.83 4.24
N SER A 23 3.16 -2.37 5.03
CA SER A 23 2.38 -1.17 4.71
C SER A 23 3.26 0.09 4.72
N SER A 24 4.18 0.21 5.69
CA SER A 24 5.14 1.33 5.74
C SER A 24 6.01 1.39 4.47
N PHE A 25 6.59 0.26 4.06
CA PHE A 25 7.44 0.20 2.86
C PHE A 25 6.68 0.58 1.58
N LEU A 26 5.42 0.19 1.49
CA LEU A 26 4.56 0.54 0.36
C LEU A 26 4.29 2.05 0.32
N ILE A 27 3.99 2.66 1.46
CA ILE A 27 3.79 4.11 1.58
C ILE A 27 5.07 4.88 1.24
N ASP A 28 6.25 4.40 1.64
CA ASP A 28 7.54 5.02 1.26
C ASP A 28 7.74 5.05 -0.27
N LYS A 29 7.42 3.96 -0.98
CA LYS A 29 7.48 3.95 -2.45
C LYS A 29 6.45 4.88 -3.09
N VAL A 30 5.25 4.95 -2.53
CA VAL A 30 4.22 5.89 -2.98
C VAL A 30 4.68 7.34 -2.79
N LYS A 31 5.26 7.65 -1.63
CA LYS A 31 5.87 8.95 -1.35
C LYS A 31 6.91 9.30 -2.40
N TYR A 32 7.84 8.40 -2.69
CA TYR A 32 8.87 8.60 -3.71
C TYR A 32 8.30 8.93 -5.10
N ILE A 33 7.25 8.23 -5.54
CA ILE A 33 6.58 8.54 -6.81
C ILE A 33 5.97 9.95 -6.79
N LEU A 34 5.38 10.33 -5.65
CA LEU A 34 4.68 11.61 -5.46
C LEU A 34 5.62 12.78 -5.11
N GLU A 35 6.91 12.55 -4.88
CA GLU A 35 7.90 13.64 -4.83
C GLU A 35 7.96 14.39 -6.17
N SER A 36 7.65 13.71 -7.28
CA SER A 36 7.55 14.34 -8.60
C SER A 36 6.27 15.18 -8.74
N PRO A 37 6.36 16.50 -9.01
CA PRO A 37 5.18 17.35 -9.24
C PRO A 37 4.32 16.88 -10.43
N THR A 38 4.95 16.32 -11.46
CA THR A 38 4.26 15.78 -12.63
C THR A 38 3.40 14.58 -12.27
N GLN A 39 3.93 13.69 -11.42
CA GLN A 39 3.20 12.50 -10.94
C GLN A 39 2.06 12.87 -10.01
N ARG A 40 2.26 13.84 -9.10
CA ARG A 40 1.15 14.38 -8.28
C ARG A 40 0.03 14.94 -9.15
N THR A 41 0.38 15.72 -10.17
CA THR A 41 -0.60 16.30 -11.08
C THR A 41 -1.33 15.22 -11.89
N ALA A 42 -0.63 14.19 -12.34
CA ALA A 42 -1.22 13.04 -13.03
C ALA A 42 -2.20 12.29 -12.12
N TYR A 43 -1.79 11.98 -10.89
CA TYR A 43 -2.64 11.33 -9.90
C TYR A 43 -3.89 12.15 -9.54
N LYS A 44 -3.75 13.47 -9.31
CA LYS A 44 -4.87 14.38 -9.01
C LYS A 44 -5.92 14.46 -10.12
N ARG A 45 -5.58 14.12 -11.37
CA ARG A 45 -6.53 14.09 -12.50
C ARG A 45 -7.40 12.83 -12.50
N LEU A 46 -7.02 11.80 -11.76
CA LEU A 46 -7.75 10.55 -11.65
C LEU A 46 -8.95 10.73 -10.72
N LYS A 47 -10.13 10.32 -11.20
CA LYS A 47 -11.39 10.53 -10.47
C LYS A 47 -11.83 9.31 -9.68
N ASN A 48 -11.47 8.11 -10.15
CA ASN A 48 -11.90 6.86 -9.55
C ASN A 48 -10.76 6.27 -8.71
N GLU A 49 -11.11 5.61 -7.61
CA GLU A 49 -10.15 4.93 -6.75
C GLU A 49 -9.44 3.77 -7.46
N GLU A 50 -10.09 3.14 -8.44
CA GLU A 50 -9.48 2.08 -9.27
C GLU A 50 -8.32 2.66 -10.09
N ASP A 51 -8.58 3.74 -10.84
CA ASP A 51 -7.56 4.41 -11.65
C ASP A 51 -6.38 4.91 -10.79
N LYS A 52 -6.68 5.43 -9.59
CA LYS A 52 -5.67 5.86 -8.61
C LYS A 52 -4.76 4.72 -8.14
N ILE A 53 -5.30 3.51 -7.98
CA ILE A 53 -4.51 2.33 -7.60
C ILE A 53 -3.75 1.78 -8.80
N ASP A 54 -4.39 1.69 -9.97
CA ASP A 54 -3.73 1.30 -11.21
C ASP A 54 -2.56 2.21 -11.57
N PHE A 55 -2.65 3.51 -11.27
CA PHE A 55 -1.53 4.44 -11.42
C PHE A 55 -0.27 3.98 -10.67
N PHE A 56 -0.41 3.53 -9.42
CA PHE A 56 0.74 3.02 -8.65
C PHE A 56 1.16 1.63 -9.12
N LEU A 57 0.20 0.76 -9.49
CA LEU A 57 0.52 -0.56 -10.06
C LEU A 57 1.30 -0.46 -11.37
N ASN A 58 1.09 0.58 -12.16
CA ASN A 58 1.85 0.83 -13.39
C ASN A 58 3.24 1.41 -13.12
N HIS A 59 3.44 2.07 -11.97
CA HIS A 59 4.76 2.55 -11.53
C HIS A 59 5.57 1.45 -10.84
N PHE A 60 4.91 0.53 -10.15
CA PHE A 60 5.55 -0.65 -9.63
C PHE A 60 5.78 -1.63 -10.78
N ILE A 61 7.01 -2.12 -10.93
CA ILE A 61 7.28 -3.19 -11.90
C ILE A 61 6.32 -4.34 -11.55
N ILE A 62 5.57 -4.89 -12.51
CA ILE A 62 4.47 -5.84 -12.24
C ILE A 62 4.92 -7.13 -11.51
N ASN A 63 6.23 -7.45 -11.58
CA ASN A 63 6.88 -8.52 -10.82
C ASN A 63 7.46 -8.09 -9.47
N ASP A 64 7.39 -6.80 -9.14
CA ASP A 64 7.83 -6.25 -7.88
C ASP A 64 6.88 -6.74 -6.78
N TYR A 65 7.49 -7.21 -5.69
CA TYR A 65 6.78 -7.64 -4.48
C TYR A 65 5.74 -6.59 -4.03
N THR A 66 6.05 -5.30 -4.18
CA THR A 66 5.14 -4.20 -3.83
C THR A 66 3.86 -4.19 -4.66
N ALA A 67 3.91 -4.50 -5.96
CA ALA A 67 2.71 -4.56 -6.80
C ALA A 67 1.78 -5.69 -6.33
N ARG A 68 2.33 -6.84 -5.98
CA ARG A 68 1.55 -7.97 -5.44
C ARG A 68 0.96 -7.64 -4.06
N GLN A 69 1.70 -6.93 -3.21
CA GLN A 69 1.18 -6.48 -1.91
C GLN A 69 0.10 -5.42 -2.04
N LEU A 70 0.24 -4.48 -2.97
CA LEU A 70 -0.81 -3.50 -3.23
C LEU A 70 -2.12 -4.19 -3.64
N LYS A 71 -2.02 -5.19 -4.54
CA LYS A 71 -3.18 -6.00 -4.95
C LYS A 71 -3.75 -6.84 -3.80
N ASN A 72 -2.88 -7.49 -3.02
CA ASN A 72 -3.33 -8.39 -1.94
C ASN A 72 -3.97 -7.65 -0.76
N LEU A 73 -3.40 -6.51 -0.36
CA LEU A 73 -3.85 -5.72 0.80
C LEU A 73 -5.02 -4.80 0.44
N TYR A 74 -4.97 -4.12 -0.72
CA TYR A 74 -5.87 -2.99 -0.98
C TYR A 74 -6.89 -3.22 -2.10
N LEU A 75 -6.71 -4.18 -3.00
CA LEU A 75 -7.71 -4.47 -4.05
C LEU A 75 -8.73 -5.54 -3.65
N ASN A 76 -8.41 -6.41 -2.70
CA ASN A 76 -9.31 -7.48 -2.28
C ASN A 76 -10.37 -7.03 -1.28
N ASP A 77 -10.18 -5.87 -0.65
CA ASP A 77 -11.09 -5.32 0.36
C ASP A 77 -11.45 -3.85 0.03
N PRO A 78 -12.75 -3.53 -0.19
CA PRO A 78 -13.18 -2.18 -0.53
C PRO A 78 -12.86 -1.13 0.53
N GLN A 79 -12.84 -1.50 1.82
CA GLN A 79 -12.57 -0.57 2.91
C GLN A 79 -11.08 -0.22 2.95
N GLN A 80 -10.20 -1.21 2.77
CA GLN A 80 -8.75 -0.98 2.68
C GLN A 80 -8.40 -0.13 1.45
N LYS A 81 -9.11 -0.34 0.33
CA LYS A 81 -8.96 0.46 -0.89
C LYS A 81 -9.15 1.95 -0.62
N THR A 82 -10.25 2.32 0.02
CA THR A 82 -10.56 3.71 0.38
C THR A 82 -9.55 4.25 1.39
N GLN A 83 -9.17 3.46 2.41
CA GLN A 83 -8.15 3.87 3.37
C GLN A 83 -6.80 4.17 2.72
N PHE A 84 -6.39 3.38 1.73
CA PHE A 84 -5.16 3.63 0.98
C PHE A 84 -5.26 4.93 0.18
N VAL A 85 -6.34 5.11 -0.58
CA VAL A 85 -6.54 6.35 -1.35
C VAL A 85 -6.54 7.58 -0.44
N GLU A 86 -7.21 7.50 0.70
CA GLU A 86 -7.23 8.57 1.70
C GLU A 86 -5.84 8.84 2.30
N ALA A 87 -5.08 7.79 2.64
CA ALA A 87 -3.71 7.92 3.12
C ALA A 87 -2.80 8.60 2.08
N VAL A 88 -2.98 8.28 0.79
CA VAL A 88 -2.25 8.91 -0.31
C VAL A 88 -2.67 10.38 -0.49
N ASP A 89 -3.97 10.67 -0.45
CA ASP A 89 -4.47 12.04 -0.57
C ASP A 89 -3.96 12.92 0.59
N ASN A 90 -3.92 12.37 1.82
CA ASN A 90 -3.32 13.03 2.99
C ASN A 90 -1.81 13.27 2.80
N LEU A 91 -1.07 12.28 2.35
CA LEU A 91 0.37 12.40 2.07
C LEU A 91 0.67 13.50 1.04
N ILE A 92 -0.15 13.61 0.00
CA ILE A 92 -0.01 14.68 -0.99
C ILE A 92 -0.18 16.05 -0.34
N ARG A 93 -1.15 16.19 0.58
CA ARG A 93 -1.37 17.45 1.31
C ARG A 93 -0.16 17.80 2.17
N GLU A 94 0.38 16.85 2.92
CA GLU A 94 1.59 17.06 3.74
C GLU A 94 2.81 17.48 2.89
N LEU A 95 3.03 16.82 1.75
CA LEU A 95 4.12 17.16 0.82
C LEU A 95 3.95 18.54 0.16
N GLU A 96 2.73 19.07 0.09
CA GLU A 96 2.44 20.42 -0.37
C GLU A 96 2.61 21.45 0.77
N GLU A 97 2.26 21.09 2.00
CA GLU A 97 2.44 21.94 3.19
C GLU A 97 3.92 22.07 3.62
N GLU A 98 4.75 21.03 3.45
CA GLU A 98 6.20 21.08 3.72
C GLU A 98 7.01 21.83 2.65
N ASN A 99 6.41 22.21 1.51
CA ASN A 99 7.08 22.91 0.40
C ASN A 99 6.76 24.42 0.35
N ILE A 100 6.17 24.99 1.41
CA ILE A 100 5.85 26.42 1.56
C ILE A 100 6.79 27.07 2.58
#